data_AF-A0A7G8GW56-F1
#
_entry.id   AF-A0A7G8GW56-F1
#
_cell.length_a   1.000
_cell.length_b   1.000
_cell.length_c   1.000
_cell.angle_alpha   90.00
_cell.angle_beta   90.00
_cell.angle_gamma   90.00
#
_symmetry.space_group_name_H-M   'P 1'
#
loop_
_entity.id
_entity.type
_entity.pdbx_description
1 polymer ?
#
loop_
_entity_poly.entity_id
_entity_poly.type
_entity_poly.pdbx_seq_one_letter_code
_entity_poly.pdbx_strand_id
1 'polypeptide(L)'
;MGKKSDKAEIDRRIHAVVKLLSSAKTNSYILRFCTEEWGVQKRQAETYLQRAREIIKADYSVERSDFLGTRLALLDEIIEASIRCKQHSNAVGALKLQAQLTRLLEGS
;
A
#
# COMPACT_ATOMS: atom_id res chain seq x y z
N MET A 1 -0.99 -37.33 6.66
CA MET A 1 -1.04 -36.21 5.69
C MET A 1 -1.48 -34.96 6.42
N GLY A 2 -0.72 -33.86 6.38
CA GLY A 2 -1.10 -32.59 7.01
C GLY A 2 -2.38 -32.03 6.39
N LYS A 3 -3.23 -31.40 7.22
CA LYS A 3 -4.50 -30.80 6.80
C LYS A 3 -4.21 -29.75 5.72
N LYS A 4 -4.74 -29.94 4.51
CA LYS A 4 -4.63 -28.95 3.44
C LYS A 4 -5.38 -27.70 3.88
N SER A 5 -4.72 -26.55 3.80
CA SER A 5 -5.38 -25.26 4.01
C SER A 5 -6.53 -25.09 3.02
N ASP A 6 -7.64 -24.52 3.49
CA ASP A 6 -8.75 -24.19 2.62
C ASP A 6 -8.46 -22.91 1.81
N LYS A 7 -9.28 -22.64 0.78
CA LYS A 7 -9.11 -21.49 -0.10
C LYS A 7 -9.15 -20.16 0.68
N ALA A 8 -9.96 -20.07 1.73
CA ALA A 8 -10.11 -18.86 2.53
C ALA A 8 -8.90 -18.62 3.45
N GLU A 9 -8.28 -19.67 3.98
CA GLU A 9 -7.03 -19.60 4.73
C GLU A 9 -5.88 -19.15 3.83
N ILE A 10 -5.77 -19.70 2.62
CA ILE A 10 -4.77 -19.25 1.64
C ILE A 10 -4.95 -17.76 1.33
N ASP A 11 -6.18 -17.32 1.12
CA ASP A 11 -6.48 -15.92 0.82
C ASP A 11 -6.12 -14.99 1.98
N ARG A 12 -6.45 -15.38 3.22
CA ARG A 12 -6.03 -14.66 4.44
C ARG A 12 -4.51 -14.54 4.56
N ARG A 13 -3.77 -15.61 4.25
CA ARG A 13 -2.30 -15.61 4.27
C ARG A 13 -1.72 -14.65 3.25
N ILE A 14 -2.29 -14.61 2.04
CA ILE A 14 -1.85 -13.67 0.99
C ILE A 14 -2.09 -12.23 1.44
N HIS A 15 -3.25 -11.91 2.02
CA HIS A 15 -3.53 -10.57 2.55
C HIS A 15 -2.61 -10.20 3.73
N ALA A 16 -2.23 -11.16 4.57
CA ALA A 16 -1.20 -10.93 5.58
C ALA A 16 0.16 -10.57 4.93
N VAL A 17 0.54 -11.23 3.84
CA VAL A 17 1.74 -10.88 3.07
C VAL A 17 1.63 -9.49 2.41
N VAL A 18 0.45 -9.11 1.90
CA VAL A 18 0.18 -7.74 1.41
C VAL A 18 0.48 -6.72 2.51
N LYS A 19 -0.03 -6.94 3.73
CA LYS A 19 0.24 -6.05 4.88
C LYS A 19 1.73 -5.95 5.20
N LEU A 20 2.48 -7.06 5.15
CA LEU A 20 3.93 -7.06 5.38
C LEU A 20 4.69 -6.28 4.31
N LEU A 21 4.32 -6.43 3.03
CA LEU A 21 4.91 -5.66 1.92
C LEU A 21 4.64 -4.17 2.08
N SER A 22 3.38 -3.79 2.37
CA SER A 22 3.00 -2.39 2.60
C SER A 22 3.65 -1.78 3.84
N SER A 23 4.11 -2.62 4.79
CA SER A 23 4.88 -2.20 5.97
C SER A 23 6.41 -2.21 5.74
N ALA A 24 6.85 -2.18 4.48
CA ALA A 24 8.24 -2.15 4.06
C ALA A 24 9.10 -3.33 4.58
N LYS A 25 8.49 -4.51 4.79
CA LYS A 25 9.26 -5.71 5.14
C LYS A 25 9.98 -6.27 3.91
N THR A 26 11.20 -6.75 4.11
CA THR A 26 12.01 -7.33 3.03
C THR A 26 11.44 -8.68 2.58
N ASN A 27 11.69 -9.06 1.32
CA ASN A 27 11.26 -10.35 0.78
C ASN A 27 11.82 -11.53 1.60
N SER A 28 13.07 -11.46 2.04
CA SER A 28 13.71 -12.51 2.85
C SER A 28 13.00 -12.70 4.19
N TYR A 29 12.61 -11.60 4.85
CA TYR A 29 11.81 -11.64 6.07
C TYR A 29 10.45 -12.29 5.83
N ILE A 30 9.74 -11.90 4.77
CA ILE A 30 8.41 -12.43 4.45
C ILE A 30 8.45 -13.93 4.16
N LEU A 31 9.43 -14.40 3.38
CA LEU A 31 9.59 -15.82 3.09
C LEU A 31 9.86 -16.63 4.37
N ARG A 32 10.69 -16.09 5.27
CA ARG A 32 10.95 -16.70 6.57
C ARG A 32 9.69 -16.73 7.43
N PHE A 33 8.96 -15.61 7.51
CA PHE A 33 7.69 -15.50 8.23
C PHE A 33 6.67 -16.55 7.75
N CYS A 34 6.47 -16.70 6.43
CA CYS A 34 5.58 -17.72 5.89
C CYS A 34 5.96 -19.14 6.34
N THR A 35 7.26 -19.42 6.40
CA THR A 35 7.77 -20.73 6.80
C THR A 35 7.58 -20.95 8.31
N GLU A 36 7.94 -19.97 9.14
CA GLU A 36 7.87 -20.04 10.61
C GLU A 36 6.41 -20.07 11.11
N GLU A 37 5.56 -19.20 10.58
CA GLU A 37 4.18 -19.02 11.05
C GLU A 37 3.23 -20.11 10.53
N TRP A 38 3.43 -20.58 9.30
CA TRP A 38 2.49 -21.47 8.62
C TRP A 38 3.06 -22.81 8.20
N GLY A 39 4.35 -23.06 8.44
CA GLY A 39 5.02 -24.30 8.05
C GLY A 39 5.04 -24.52 6.54
N VAL A 40 4.86 -23.49 5.72
CA VAL A 40 4.82 -23.65 4.26
C VAL A 40 6.23 -23.71 3.68
N GLN A 41 6.39 -24.50 2.62
CA GLN A 41 7.66 -24.57 1.90
C GLN A 41 7.97 -23.27 1.15
N LYS A 42 9.25 -23.02 0.89
CA LYS A 42 9.75 -21.82 0.18
C LYS A 42 8.96 -21.51 -1.10
N ARG A 43 8.71 -22.51 -1.96
CA ARG A 43 7.95 -22.35 -3.21
C ARG A 43 6.52 -21.83 -2.98
N GLN A 44 5.86 -22.28 -1.90
CA GLN A 44 4.53 -21.83 -1.54
C GLN A 44 4.56 -20.40 -0.99
N ALA A 45 5.56 -20.07 -0.18
CA ALA A 45 5.79 -18.72 0.31
C ALA A 45 6.05 -17.72 -0.83
N GLU A 46 6.85 -18.10 -1.83
CA GLU A 46 7.09 -17.32 -3.05
C GLU A 46 5.79 -17.10 -3.84
N THR A 47 4.92 -18.11 -3.89
CA THR A 47 3.60 -17.99 -4.53
C THR A 47 2.72 -16.97 -3.80
N TYR A 48 2.71 -16.96 -2.46
CA TYR A 48 1.99 -15.95 -1.69
C TYR A 48 2.55 -14.55 -1.94
N LEU A 49 3.88 -14.41 -1.96
CA LEU A 49 4.56 -13.15 -2.23
C LEU A 49 4.21 -12.59 -3.62
N GLN A 50 4.19 -13.46 -4.64
CA GLN A 50 3.84 -13.07 -6.00
C GLN A 50 2.38 -12.59 -6.09
N ARG A 51 1.43 -13.36 -5.52
CA ARG A 51 0.01 -12.97 -5.50
C ARG A 51 -0.24 -11.68 -4.71
N ALA A 52 0.49 -11.46 -3.61
CA ALA A 52 0.41 -10.21 -2.86
C ALA A 52 0.88 -9.01 -3.70
N ARG A 53 1.93 -9.16 -4.51
CA ARG A 53 2.38 -8.10 -5.44
C ARG A 53 1.34 -7.82 -6.53
N GLU A 54 0.65 -8.84 -7.01
CA GLU A 54 -0.43 -8.68 -8.00
C GLU A 54 -1.60 -7.89 -7.42
N ILE A 55 -1.98 -8.16 -6.17
CA ILE A 55 -3.01 -7.37 -5.46
C ILE A 55 -2.58 -5.90 -5.36
N ILE A 56 -1.36 -5.65 -4.85
CA ILE A 56 -0.83 -4.28 -4.75
C ILE A 56 -0.84 -3.61 -6.14
N LYS A 57 -0.36 -4.30 -7.17
CA LYS A 57 -0.37 -3.76 -8.54
C LYS A 57 -1.80 -3.44 -9.01
N ALA A 58 -2.78 -4.28 -8.70
CA ALA A 58 -4.17 -4.05 -9.05
C ALA A 58 -4.72 -2.79 -8.35
N ASP A 59 -4.41 -2.61 -7.05
CA ASP A 59 -4.81 -1.43 -6.27
C ASP A 59 -4.26 -0.13 -6.87
N TYR A 60 -3.07 -0.19 -7.49
CA TYR A 60 -2.43 0.95 -8.16
C TYR A 60 -2.68 1.02 -9.67
N SER A 61 -3.43 0.07 -10.25
CA SER A 61 -3.79 0.07 -11.67
C SER A 61 -5.07 0.85 -11.98
N VAL A 62 -5.60 1.57 -11.00
CA VAL A 62 -6.74 2.48 -11.15
C VAL A 62 -6.50 3.55 -12.22
N GLU A 63 -7.58 4.09 -12.78
CA GLU A 63 -7.47 5.19 -13.74
C GLU A 63 -6.71 6.37 -13.11
N ARG A 64 -5.89 7.02 -13.95
CA ARG A 64 -5.02 8.11 -13.49
C ARG A 64 -5.81 9.26 -12.84
N SER A 65 -7.02 9.53 -13.32
CA SER A 65 -7.98 10.48 -12.77
C SER A 65 -8.40 10.12 -11.34
N ASP A 66 -8.79 8.87 -11.12
CA ASP A 66 -9.24 8.38 -9.81
C ASP A 66 -8.08 8.37 -8.79
N PHE A 67 -6.90 7.96 -9.25
CA PHE A 67 -5.68 8.03 -8.45
C PHE A 67 -5.35 9.47 -8.04
N LEU A 68 -5.42 10.40 -8.99
CA LEU A 68 -5.20 11.82 -8.73
C LEU A 68 -6.22 12.36 -7.71
N GLY A 69 -7.51 12.08 -7.90
CA GLY A 69 -8.56 12.49 -6.95
C GLY A 69 -8.30 11.98 -5.53
N THR A 70 -7.90 10.71 -5.40
CA THR A 70 -7.54 10.11 -4.09
C THR A 70 -6.35 10.82 -3.43
N ARG A 71 -5.35 11.24 -4.22
CA ARG A 71 -4.18 11.96 -3.70
C ARG A 71 -4.52 13.40 -3.31
N LEU A 72 -5.41 14.06 -4.05
CA LEU A 72 -5.88 15.39 -3.69
C LEU A 72 -6.66 15.38 -2.37
N ALA A 73 -7.58 14.42 -2.21
CA ALA A 73 -8.34 14.24 -0.97
C ALA A 73 -7.43 13.97 0.25
N LEU A 74 -6.37 13.17 0.08
CA LEU A 74 -5.37 12.95 1.14
C LEU A 74 -4.63 14.25 1.50
N LEU A 75 -4.29 15.08 0.51
CA LEU A 75 -3.65 16.37 0.77
C LEU A 75 -4.61 17.33 1.48
N ASP A 76 -5.91 17.30 1.16
CA ASP A 76 -6.93 18.09 1.88
C ASP A 76 -6.98 17.72 3.38
N GLU A 77 -6.94 16.42 3.70
CA GLU A 77 -6.91 15.94 5.08
C GLU A 77 -5.63 16.42 5.82
N ILE A 78 -4.47 16.36 5.15
CA ILE A 78 -3.20 16.86 5.70
C ILE A 78 -3.26 18.37 5.94
N ILE A 79 -3.85 19.13 5.02
CA ILE A 79 -4.03 20.58 5.14
C ILE A 79 -4.91 20.89 6.36
N GLU A 80 -6.06 20.25 6.47
CA GLU A 80 -7.00 20.46 7.58
C GLU A 80 -6.34 20.14 8.93
N ALA A 81 -5.67 18.99 9.04
CA ALA A 81 -4.96 18.59 10.25
C ALA A 81 -3.81 19.56 10.60
N SER A 82 -3.06 20.03 9.59
CA SER A 82 -1.95 20.97 9.79
C SER A 82 -2.45 22.34 10.25
N ILE A 83 -3.56 22.84 9.69
CA ILE A 83 -4.20 24.09 10.12
C ILE A 83 -4.71 23.96 11.56
N ARG A 84 -5.43 22.87 11.87
CA ARG A 84 -5.95 22.59 13.23
C ARG A 84 -4.84 22.55 14.27
N CYS A 85 -3.69 21.96 13.93
CA CYS A 85 -2.52 21.87 14.80
C CYS A 85 -1.60 23.11 14.75
N LYS A 86 -2.00 24.20 14.07
CA LYS A 86 -1.21 25.44 13.87
C LYS A 86 0.14 25.23 13.19
N GLN A 87 0.31 24.11 12.48
CA GLN A 87 1.49 23.80 11.68
C GLN A 87 1.33 24.36 10.26
N HIS A 88 1.18 25.68 10.14
CA HIS A 88 0.83 26.33 8.87
C HIS A 88 1.85 26.08 7.75
N SER A 89 3.13 25.92 8.08
CA SER A 89 4.18 25.56 7.11
C SER A 89 3.89 24.24 6.40
N ASN A 90 3.35 23.25 7.12
CA ASN A 90 2.99 21.94 6.55
C ASN A 90 1.76 22.06 5.64
N ALA A 91 0.77 22.88 6.02
CA ALA A 91 -0.39 23.17 5.18
C ALA A 91 0.01 23.83 3.86
N VAL A 92 0.91 24.82 3.89
CA VAL A 92 1.44 25.47 2.67
C VAL A 92 2.21 24.47 1.80
N GLY A 93 2.99 23.58 2.41
CA GLY A 93 3.67 22.51 1.69
C GLY A 93 2.71 21.57 0.95
N ALA A 94 1.64 21.14 1.62
CA ALA A 94 0.62 20.28 1.03
C ALA A 94 -0.15 20.99 -0.11
N LEU A 95 -0.50 22.28 0.05
CA LEU A 95 -1.11 23.10 -1.01
C LEU A 95 -0.21 23.21 -2.25
N LYS A 96 1.11 23.40 -2.06
CA LYS A 96 2.07 23.43 -3.18
C LYS A 96 2.10 22.09 -3.93
N LEU A 97 2.06 20.97 -3.21
CA LEU A 97 1.99 19.64 -3.82
C LEU A 97 0.70 19.43 -4.60
N GLN A 98 -0.45 19.91 -4.09
CA GLN A 98 -1.72 19.87 -4.84
C GLN A 98 -1.60 20.64 -6.16
N ALA A 99 -1.06 21.86 -6.11
CA ALA A 99 -0.92 22.71 -7.30
C ALA A 99 0.03 22.11 -8.35
N GLN A 100 1.06 21.36 -7.91
CA GLN A 100 1.93 20.60 -8.80
C GLN A 100 1.19 19.39 -9.41
N LEU A 101 0.43 18.63 -8.61
CA LEU A 101 -0.32 17.47 -9.09
C LEU A 101 -1.42 17.83 -10.10
N THR A 102 -2.05 19.00 -9.94
CA THR A 102 -3.06 19.53 -10.88
C THR A 102 -2.46 20.33 -12.04
N ARG A 103 -1.13 20.52 -12.05
CA ARG A 103 -0.41 21.40 -13.00
C ARG A 103 -0.91 22.84 -13.00
N LEU A 104 -1.56 23.30 -11.93
CA LEU A 104 -2.07 24.66 -11.80
C LEU A 104 -0.97 25.72 -11.96
N LEU A 105 0.28 25.38 -11.61
CA LEU A 105 1.45 26.27 -11.65
C LEU A 105 2.33 26.11 -12.91
N GLU A 106 2.06 25.13 -13.79
CA GLU A 106 2.88 24.89 -14.99
C GLU A 106 2.46 25.76 -16.18
N GLY A 107 1.37 26.52 -16.06
CA GLY A 107 0.82 27.41 -17.09
C GLY A 107 0.94 28.91 -16.80
N SER A 108 1.73 29.32 -15.81
CA SER A 108 1.94 30.71 -15.39
C SER A 108 3.38 31.17 -15.56
#